data_AF-A0A4V6CYN0-F1
#
_entry.id   AF-A0A4V6CYN0-F1
#
_cell.length_a   1.000
_cell.length_b   1.000
_cell.length_c   1.000
_cell.angle_alpha   90.00
_cell.angle_beta   90.00
_cell.angle_gamma   90.00
#
_symmetry.space_group_name_H-M   'P 1'
#
loop_
_entity.id
_entity.type
_entity.pdbx_description
1 polymer ?
#
loop_
_entity_poly.entity_id
_entity_poly.type
_entity_poly.pdbx_seq_one_letter_code
_entity_poly.pdbx_strand_id
1 'polypeptide(L)'
;MFCTTPTPAAAGQEQGRRLAQLYCARCHAIDRVSPSPLRIAPPFRTLHERYPVETLREALAEGIITGHPTMPQFSFEPDQVADFIQFLKSLERSKPDR
;
A
#
# COMPACT_ATOMS: atom_id res chain seq x y z
N MET A 1 30.42 14.79 19.15
CA MET A 1 29.16 15.02 18.42
C MET A 1 28.84 13.73 17.68
N PHE A 2 27.99 12.87 18.22
CA PHE A 2 27.56 11.64 17.54
C PHE A 2 26.20 11.93 16.88
N CYS A 3 26.18 11.98 15.56
CA CYS A 3 24.93 11.89 14.80
C CYS A 3 24.48 10.44 14.84
N THR A 4 23.62 10.08 15.80
CA THR A 4 22.88 8.83 15.76
C THR A 4 21.83 8.97 14.66
N THR A 5 22.13 8.46 13.46
CA THR A 5 21.10 8.22 12.45
C THR A 5 20.18 7.13 13.01
N PRO A 6 18.86 7.39 13.16
CA PRO A 6 17.95 6.32 13.53
C PRO A 6 18.03 5.24 12.45
N THR A 7 18.24 3.99 12.89
CA THR A 7 18.04 2.84 12.01
C THR A 7 16.57 2.84 11.62
N PRO A 8 16.22 2.79 10.32
CA PRO A 8 14.82 2.68 9.93
C PRO A 8 14.24 1.48 10.67
N ALA A 9 13.17 1.71 11.43
CA ALA A 9 12.44 0.63 12.07
C ALA A 9 12.10 -0.39 10.96
N ALA A 10 12.28 -1.68 11.24
CA ALA A 10 11.85 -2.70 10.31
C ALA A 10 10.41 -2.40 9.89
N ALA A 11 10.15 -2.34 8.59
CA ALA A 11 8.84 -2.02 8.08
C ALA A 11 7.79 -2.84 8.84
N GLY A 12 6.74 -2.17 9.31
CA GLY A 12 5.71 -2.74 10.17
C GLY A 12 4.41 -2.94 9.39
N GLN A 13 4.07 -4.19 9.13
CA GLN A 13 2.85 -4.57 8.39
C GLN A 13 1.59 -3.96 9.02
N GLU A 14 1.53 -3.88 10.36
CA GLU A 14 0.41 -3.26 11.08
C GLU A 14 0.31 -1.75 10.85
N GLN A 15 1.43 -1.05 10.78
CA GLN A 15 1.45 0.38 10.47
C GLN A 15 1.01 0.62 9.02
N GLY A 16 1.48 -0.19 8.08
CA GLY A 16 1.02 -0.17 6.69
C GLY A 16 -0.49 -0.41 6.57
N ARG A 17 -1.03 -1.33 7.38
CA ARG A 17 -2.48 -1.57 7.45
C ARG A 17 -3.23 -0.35 7.99
N ARG A 18 -2.72 0.34 9.01
CA ARG A 18 -3.34 1.57 9.55
C ARG A 18 -3.36 2.68 8.50
N LEU A 19 -2.27 2.86 7.76
CA LEU A 19 -2.24 3.80 6.63
C LEU A 19 -3.30 3.44 5.58
N ALA A 20 -3.41 2.16 5.19
CA ALA A 20 -4.45 1.72 4.26
C ALA A 20 -5.87 1.95 4.77
N GLN A 21 -6.11 1.77 6.07
CA GLN A 21 -7.41 2.08 6.70
C GLN A 21 -7.75 3.57 6.61
N LEU A 22 -6.79 4.44 6.93
CA LEU A 22 -6.99 5.88 6.99
C LEU A 22 -7.16 6.51 5.60
N TYR A 23 -6.31 6.12 4.65
CA TYR A 23 -6.19 6.82 3.37
C TYR A 23 -6.89 6.10 2.21
N CYS A 24 -7.06 4.77 2.27
CA CYS A 24 -7.46 3.98 1.10
C CYS A 24 -8.79 3.24 1.27
N ALA A 25 -9.16 2.85 2.50
CA ALA A 25 -10.27 1.93 2.76
C ALA A 25 -11.67 2.51 2.46
N ARG A 26 -11.79 3.83 2.25
CA ARG A 26 -13.04 4.44 1.76
C ARG A 26 -13.41 3.98 0.35
N CYS A 27 -12.41 3.59 -0.45
CA CYS A 27 -12.61 3.18 -1.84
C CYS A 27 -12.22 1.72 -2.07
N HIS A 28 -11.10 1.28 -1.49
CA HIS A 28 -10.53 -0.04 -1.73
C HIS A 28 -10.85 -1.01 -0.58
N ALA A 29 -11.14 -2.27 -0.90
CA ALA A 29 -11.08 -3.32 0.11
C ALA A 29 -9.62 -3.64 0.44
N ILE A 30 -9.31 -3.61 1.74
CA ILE A 30 -7.97 -3.84 2.29
C ILE A 30 -7.85 -5.20 3.00
N ASP A 31 -8.91 -6.00 3.00
CA ASP A 31 -8.94 -7.34 3.56
C ASP A 31 -8.88 -8.42 2.47
N ARG A 32 -8.85 -9.69 2.92
CA ARG A 32 -8.67 -10.85 2.04
C ARG A 32 -9.94 -11.34 1.35
N VAL A 33 -11.12 -10.82 1.69
CA VAL A 33 -12.41 -11.43 1.31
C VAL A 33 -13.42 -10.45 0.74
N SER A 34 -13.53 -9.25 1.31
CA SER A 34 -14.59 -8.30 1.01
C SER A 34 -14.41 -7.68 -0.39
N PRO A 35 -15.50 -7.32 -1.08
CA PRO A 35 -15.43 -6.46 -2.24
C PRO A 35 -15.06 -5.03 -1.85
N SER A 36 -14.47 -4.27 -2.77
CA SER A 36 -14.19 -2.85 -2.55
C SER A 36 -15.48 -2.04 -2.37
N PRO A 37 -15.52 -1.06 -1.43
CA PRO A 37 -16.65 -0.15 -1.29
C PRO A 37 -16.98 0.61 -2.57
N LEU A 38 -15.96 1.02 -3.33
CA LEU A 38 -16.12 1.62 -4.65
C LEU A 38 -15.88 0.54 -5.72
N ARG A 39 -16.89 0.26 -6.55
CA ARG A 39 -16.84 -0.84 -7.54
C ARG A 39 -15.67 -0.78 -8.52
N ILE A 40 -15.24 0.42 -8.91
CA ILE A 40 -14.12 0.60 -9.84
C ILE A 40 -12.74 0.47 -9.17
N ALA A 41 -12.68 0.54 -7.84
CA ALA A 41 -11.45 0.47 -7.08
C ALA A 41 -11.07 -1.01 -6.85
N PRO A 42 -9.94 -1.51 -7.36
CA PRO A 42 -9.57 -2.90 -7.16
C PRO A 42 -9.28 -3.19 -5.67
N PRO A 43 -9.66 -4.37 -5.17
CA PRO A 43 -9.26 -4.78 -3.82
C PRO A 43 -7.75 -4.99 -3.78
N PHE A 44 -7.10 -4.56 -2.70
CA PHE A 44 -5.63 -4.55 -2.60
C PHE A 44 -5.00 -5.94 -2.76
N ARG A 45 -5.70 -6.98 -2.30
CA ARG A 45 -5.29 -8.38 -2.49
C ARG A 45 -5.11 -8.81 -3.95
N THR A 46 -5.59 -8.04 -4.93
CA THR A 46 -5.46 -8.37 -6.37
C THR A 46 -4.42 -7.51 -7.10
N LEU A 47 -3.78 -6.54 -6.43
CA LEU A 47 -2.84 -5.64 -7.11
C LEU A 47 -1.64 -6.40 -7.68
N HIS A 48 -1.09 -7.35 -6.92
CA HIS A 48 0.03 -8.20 -7.33
C HIS A 48 -0.25 -9.07 -8.57
N GLU A 49 -1.51 -9.28 -8.92
CA GLU A 49 -1.90 -10.00 -10.14
C GLU A 49 -1.63 -9.16 -11.41
N ARG A 50 -1.47 -7.83 -11.26
CA ARG A 50 -1.28 -6.87 -12.36
C ARG A 50 0.15 -6.37 -12.46
N TYR A 51 0.82 -6.15 -11.33
CA TYR A 51 2.20 -5.67 -11.24
C TYR A 51 2.79 -5.96 -9.85
N PRO A 52 4.13 -6.02 -9.70
CA PRO A 52 4.77 -6.09 -8.37
C PRO A 52 4.39 -4.86 -7.56
N VAL A 53 3.85 -5.04 -6.35
CA VAL A 53 3.31 -3.91 -5.56
C VAL A 53 4.39 -2.89 -5.19
N GLU A 54 5.66 -3.28 -5.20
CA GLU A 54 6.83 -2.41 -4.97
C GLU A 54 7.00 -1.32 -6.03
N THR A 55 6.46 -1.51 -7.25
CA THR A 55 6.49 -0.45 -8.26
C THR A 55 5.64 0.76 -7.87
N LEU A 56 4.81 0.64 -6.82
CA LEU A 56 4.02 1.75 -6.29
C LEU A 56 4.84 2.70 -5.40
N ARG A 57 6.08 2.36 -5.01
CA ARG A 57 6.86 3.14 -4.03
C ARG A 57 7.05 4.60 -4.43
N GLU A 58 7.45 4.86 -5.68
CA GLU A 58 7.67 6.22 -6.18
C GLU A 58 6.37 7.02 -6.15
N ALA A 59 5.28 6.46 -6.68
CA ALA A 59 3.97 7.11 -6.64
C ALA A 59 3.48 7.35 -5.20
N LEU A 60 3.74 6.43 -4.27
CA LEU A 60 3.40 6.61 -2.85
C LEU A 60 4.24 7.71 -2.19
N ALA A 61 5.51 7.89 -2.59
CA ALA A 61 6.41 8.89 -2.04
C ALA A 61 6.19 10.29 -2.64
N GLU A 62 5.94 10.37 -3.93
CA GLU A 62 5.86 11.64 -4.67
C GLU A 62 4.43 12.15 -4.84
N GLY A 63 3.44 11.26 -4.70
CA GLY A 63 2.02 11.58 -4.78
C GLY A 63 1.26 10.61 -5.67
N ILE A 64 0.25 9.92 -5.12
CA ILE A 64 -0.44 8.91 -5.92
C ILE A 64 -1.40 9.58 -6.92
N ILE A 65 -1.01 9.55 -8.19
CA ILE A 65 -1.86 9.97 -9.31
C ILE A 65 -2.25 8.73 -10.11
N THR A 66 -3.48 8.27 -9.93
CA THR A 66 -4.06 7.22 -10.78
C THR A 66 -4.87 7.85 -11.92
N GLY A 67 -5.08 7.09 -12.99
CA GLY A 67 -5.80 7.53 -14.20
C GLY A 67 -7.28 7.89 -14.03
N HIS A 68 -7.78 8.14 -12.82
CA HIS A 68 -9.12 8.67 -12.57
C HIS A 68 -9.11 9.72 -11.43
N PRO A 69 -9.91 10.80 -11.54
CA PRO A 69 -9.89 11.92 -10.58
C PRO A 69 -10.48 11.58 -9.20
N THR A 70 -11.16 10.43 -9.07
CA THR A 70 -11.79 10.02 -7.80
C THR A 70 -10.79 9.57 -6.74
N MET A 71 -9.54 9.25 -7.10
CA MET A 71 -8.54 8.87 -6.10
C MET A 71 -7.90 10.14 -5.53
N PRO A 72 -7.94 10.36 -4.21
CA PRO A 72 -7.33 11.53 -3.62
C PRO A 72 -5.81 11.48 -3.78
N GLN A 73 -5.21 12.64 -4.03
CA GLN A 73 -3.75 12.78 -4.07
C GLN A 73 -3.22 12.96 -2.64
N PHE A 74 -2.22 12.15 -2.29
CA PHE A 74 -1.45 12.25 -1.07
C PHE A 74 -0.10 11.57 -1.30
N SER A 75 0.88 11.89 -0.46
CA SER A 75 2.16 11.20 -0.37
C SER A 75 2.37 10.65 1.03
N PHE A 76 3.24 9.67 1.14
CA PHE A 76 3.72 9.07 2.38
C PHE A 76 5.20 9.38 2.58
N GLU A 77 5.62 9.48 3.84
CA GLU A 77 7.04 9.53 4.20
C GLU A 77 7.75 8.22 3.83
N PRO A 78 9.08 8.21 3.62
CA PRO A 78 9.81 7.03 3.17
C PRO A 78 9.58 5.75 4.00
N ASP A 79 9.52 5.88 5.32
CA ASP A 79 9.24 4.76 6.24
C ASP A 79 7.80 4.28 6.10
N GLN A 80 6.84 5.20 5.95
CA GLN A 80 5.43 4.88 5.71
C GLN A 80 5.22 4.16 4.37
N VAL A 81 5.98 4.53 3.33
CA VAL A 81 5.99 3.80 2.06
C VAL A 81 6.46 2.37 2.29
N ALA A 82 7.54 2.18 3.05
CA ALA A 82 8.05 0.83 3.34
C ALA A 82 7.01 -0.02 4.09
N ASP A 83 6.39 0.53 5.13
CA ASP A 83 5.32 -0.11 5.90
C ASP A 83 4.13 -0.49 5.01
N PHE A 84 3.68 0.45 4.17
CA PHE A 84 2.54 0.27 3.29
C PHE A 84 2.78 -0.83 2.25
N ILE A 85 3.96 -0.83 1.60
CA ILE A 85 4.33 -1.89 0.66
C ILE A 85 4.38 -3.25 1.35
N GLN A 86 4.93 -3.34 2.56
CA GLN A 86 4.97 -4.61 3.29
C GLN A 86 3.55 -5.11 3.64
N PHE A 87 2.63 -4.19 3.97
CA PHE A 87 1.23 -4.54 4.13
C PHE A 87 0.61 -5.06 2.82
N LEU A 88 0.82 -4.40 1.68
CA LEU A 88 0.32 -4.89 0.39
C LEU A 88 0.84 -6.30 0.08
N LYS A 89 2.14 -6.54 0.29
CA LYS A 89 2.76 -7.86 0.13
C LYS A 89 2.10 -8.93 0.99
N SER A 90 1.70 -8.60 2.21
CA SER A 90 1.02 -9.55 3.10
C SER A 90 -0.36 -10.01 2.59
N LEU A 91 -0.94 -9.29 1.63
CA LEU A 91 -2.21 -9.63 0.97
C LEU A 91 -2.02 -10.49 -0.27
N GLU A 92 -0.79 -10.61 -0.76
CA GLU A 92 -0.47 -11.51 -1.87
C GLU A 92 -0.72 -12.93 -1.41
N ARG A 93 -1.53 -13.67 -2.17
CA ARG A 93 -1.55 -15.12 -2.01
C ARG A 93 -0.33 -15.62 -2.76
N SER A 94 0.44 -16.53 -2.17
CA SER A 94 1.36 -17.34 -2.96
C SER A 94 0.57 -17.95 -4.11
N LYS A 95 0.96 -17.66 -5.36
CA LYS A 95 0.46 -18.43 -6.49
C LYS A 95 0.71 -19.90 -6.16
N PRO A 96 -0.27 -20.82 -6.27
CA PRO A 96 0.10 -22.20 -6.50
C PRO A 96 0.87 -22.18 -7.82
N ASP A 97 2.09 -22.70 -7.78
CA ASP A 97 2.95 -22.90 -8.94
C ASP A 97 2.10 -23.49 -10.07
N ARG A 98 2.02 -22.79 -11.22
CA ARG A 98 1.27 -23.25 -12.39
C ARG A 98 2.25 -23.49 -13.52
#